data_AF-A0A7J2S599-F1
#
_entry.id   AF-A0A7J2S599-F1
#
_cell.length_a   1.000
_cell.length_b   1.000
_cell.length_c   1.000
_cell.angle_alpha   90.00
_cell.angle_beta   90.00
_cell.angle_gamma   90.00
#
_symmetry.space_group_name_H-M   'P 1'
#
loop_
_entity.id
_entity.type
_entity.pdbx_description
1 polymer ?
#
loop_
_entity_poly.entity_id
_entity_poly.type
_entity_poly.pdbx_seq_one_letter_code
_entity_poly.pdbx_strand_id
1 'polypeptide(L)'
;MPHMIPQIVKQKWVEIDGPEGTEWLPLDLWGKEEIKMMMAEIAAENTNNKLATKMLEMTRNRTFYESKIVEGYGARLSAPGYMDCTDWCVFDTEEEARTYIEETFEVCSHCGGQHTIEGNLCIHCGVKYLT
;
A
#
# COMPACT_ATOMS: atom_id res chain seq x y z
N MET A 1 -7.58 -20.63 0.59
CA MET A 1 -7.51 -19.31 1.24
C MET A 1 -8.82 -18.58 1.00
N PRO A 2 -9.26 -17.70 1.91
CA PRO A 2 -10.35 -16.76 1.61
C PRO A 2 -10.05 -16.04 0.29
N HIS A 3 -11.08 -15.77 -0.50
CA HIS A 3 -10.94 -15.00 -1.72
C HIS A 3 -10.56 -13.56 -1.33
N MET A 4 -9.26 -13.26 -1.33
CA MET A 4 -8.78 -11.91 -1.07
C MET A 4 -8.99 -11.07 -2.32
N ILE A 5 -9.58 -9.90 -2.15
CA ILE A 5 -9.90 -8.98 -3.23
C ILE A 5 -8.81 -7.91 -3.30
N PRO A 6 -8.25 -7.64 -4.49
CA PRO A 6 -7.34 -6.54 -4.73
C PRO A 6 -7.97 -5.19 -4.40
N GLN A 7 -7.19 -4.35 -3.75
CA GLN A 7 -7.50 -2.94 -3.55
C GLN A 7 -6.39 -2.14 -4.22
N ILE A 8 -6.77 -1.35 -5.22
CA ILE A 8 -5.88 -0.41 -5.91
C ILE A 8 -6.50 0.98 -5.79
N VAL A 9 -5.81 1.89 -5.11
CA VAL A 9 -6.34 3.22 -4.78
C VAL A 9 -5.29 4.29 -5.03
N LYS A 10 -5.64 5.31 -5.80
CA LYS A 10 -4.83 6.52 -5.98
C LYS A 10 -5.09 7.49 -4.84
N GLN A 11 -4.06 7.78 -4.05
CA GLN A 11 -4.14 8.75 -2.95
C GLN A 11 -2.75 9.19 -2.50
N LYS A 12 -2.70 9.96 -1.39
CA LYS A 12 -1.45 10.31 -0.72
C LYS A 12 -1.10 9.29 0.35
N TRP A 13 0.18 9.02 0.48
CA TRP A 13 0.75 8.01 1.36
C TRP A 13 1.86 8.64 2.20
N VAL A 14 1.99 8.16 3.43
CA VAL A 14 3.18 8.37 4.25
C VAL A 14 4.09 7.18 4.01
N GLU A 15 5.24 7.45 3.41
CA GLU A 15 6.37 6.52 3.28
C GLU A 15 7.18 6.58 4.56
N ILE A 16 7.45 5.42 5.15
CA ILE A 16 8.29 5.28 6.34
C ILE A 16 9.36 4.26 6.00
N ASP A 17 10.59 4.73 5.84
CA ASP A 17 11.73 3.86 5.55
C ASP A 17 12.45 3.48 6.84
N GLY A 18 12.64 2.19 7.07
CA GLY A 18 13.21 1.66 8.31
C GLY A 18 14.00 0.37 8.10
N PRO A 19 14.55 -0.20 9.19
CA PRO A 19 15.40 -1.39 9.13
C PRO A 19 14.69 -2.64 8.61
N GLU A 20 13.37 -2.72 8.73
CA GLU A 20 12.56 -3.86 8.22
C GLU A 20 12.02 -3.61 6.80
N GLY A 21 12.47 -2.53 6.16
CA GLY A 21 12.03 -2.08 4.86
C GLY A 21 11.06 -0.90 4.94
N THR A 22 10.53 -0.55 3.78
CA THR A 22 9.63 0.59 3.60
C THR A 22 8.19 0.18 3.86
N GLU A 23 7.52 0.90 4.77
CA GLU A 23 6.10 0.72 5.07
C GLU A 23 5.31 1.95 4.60
N TRP A 24 4.10 1.69 4.09
CA TRP A 24 3.25 2.71 3.50
C TRP A 24 1.93 2.82 4.24
N LEU A 25 1.63 4.02 4.73
CA LEU A 25 0.38 4.29 5.44
C LEU A 25 -0.46 5.31 4.67
N PRO A 26 -1.77 5.06 4.47
CA PRO A 26 -2.68 6.05 3.91
C PRO A 26 -2.62 7.39 4.68
N LEU A 27 -2.56 8.52 3.96
CA LEU A 27 -2.51 9.83 4.60
C LEU A 27 -3.81 10.16 5.37
N ASP A 28 -4.93 9.55 4.99
CA ASP A 28 -6.26 9.76 5.59
C ASP A 28 -6.41 9.14 7.00
N LEU A 29 -5.48 8.28 7.43
CA LEU A 29 -5.39 7.82 8.81
C LEU A 29 -4.90 8.90 9.78
N TRP A 30 -4.41 10.03 9.26
CA TRP A 30 -3.87 11.13 10.05
C TRP A 30 -4.86 12.29 10.16
N GLY A 31 -4.94 12.87 11.35
CA GLY A 31 -5.69 14.09 11.60
C GLY A 31 -5.07 15.28 10.86
N LYS A 32 -5.90 16.28 10.53
CA LYS A 32 -5.44 17.49 9.80
C LYS A 32 -4.26 18.21 10.46
N GLU A 33 -4.24 18.25 11.79
CA GLU A 33 -3.12 18.86 12.54
C GLU A 33 -1.85 18.01 12.46
N GLU A 34 -1.98 16.68 12.48
CA GLU A 34 -0.86 15.74 12.34
C GLU A 34 -0.23 15.86 10.95
N ILE A 35 -1.06 15.97 9.91
CA ILE A 35 -0.59 16.20 8.52
C ILE A 35 0.16 17.52 8.41
N LYS A 36 -0.35 18.60 9.03
CA LYS A 36 0.35 19.90 9.05
C LYS A 36 1.71 19.79 9.74
N MET A 37 1.77 19.06 10.86
CA MET A 37 3.02 18.82 11.58
C MET A 37 4.01 18.02 10.72
N MET A 38 3.58 16.92 10.10
CA MET A 38 4.41 16.15 9.16
C MET A 38 4.99 17.03 8.05
N MET A 39 4.15 17.82 7.39
CA MET A 39 4.59 18.70 6.30
C MET A 39 5.59 19.76 6.77
N ALA A 40 5.37 20.34 7.96
CA ALA A 40 6.27 21.32 8.54
C ALA A 40 7.61 20.70 8.97
N GLU A 41 7.60 19.48 9.50
CA GLU A 41 8.78 18.73 9.94
C GLU A 41 9.65 18.29 8.77
N ILE A 42 9.03 17.76 7.70
CA ILE A 42 9.72 17.46 6.44
C ILE A 42 10.39 18.73 5.88
N ALA A 43 9.68 19.87 5.92
CA ALA A 43 10.24 21.14 5.46
C ALA A 43 11.36 21.70 6.37
N ALA A 44 11.37 21.33 7.66
CA ALA A 44 12.32 21.80 8.65
C ALA A 44 13.48 20.82 8.94
N GLU A 45 13.52 19.67 8.26
CA GLU A 45 14.47 18.57 8.49
C GLU A 45 14.59 18.16 9.97
N ASN A 46 13.48 18.20 10.72
CA ASN A 46 13.50 17.96 12.16
C ASN A 46 12.32 17.09 12.59
N THR A 47 12.59 16.05 13.37
CA THR A 47 11.60 15.05 13.77
C THR A 47 10.98 15.38 15.13
N ASN A 48 9.67 15.59 15.19
CA ASN A 48 8.96 15.76 16.45
C ASN A 48 8.66 14.42 17.11
N ASN A 49 9.02 14.31 18.38
CA ASN A 49 8.96 13.07 19.15
C ASN A 49 7.53 12.47 19.23
N LYS A 50 6.49 13.32 19.27
CA LYS A 50 5.10 12.84 19.39
C LYS A 50 4.59 12.20 18.08
N LEU A 51 4.93 12.80 16.95
CA LEU A 51 4.55 12.30 15.63
C LEU A 51 5.32 11.02 15.30
N ALA A 52 6.62 11.01 15.58
CA ALA A 52 7.47 9.84 15.43
C ALA A 52 6.96 8.65 16.26
N THR A 53 6.53 8.87 17.51
CA THR A 53 5.95 7.80 18.33
C THR A 53 4.73 7.18 17.67
N LYS A 54 3.80 8.01 17.15
CA LYS A 54 2.58 7.50 16.51
C LYS A 54 2.88 6.77 15.20
N MET A 55 3.83 7.26 14.40
CA MET A 55 4.30 6.55 13.21
C MET A 55 4.83 5.16 13.58
N LEU A 56 5.70 5.07 14.60
CA LEU A 56 6.26 3.82 15.09
C LEU A 56 5.21 2.85 15.66
N GLU A 57 4.12 3.36 16.25
CA GLU A 57 3.01 2.53 16.72
C GLU A 57 2.17 1.93 15.57
N MET A 58 2.20 2.56 14.40
CA MET A 58 1.43 2.15 13.23
C MET A 58 2.25 1.33 12.22
N THR A 59 3.55 1.22 12.43
CA THR A 59 4.49 0.46 11.60
C THR A 59 5.08 -0.71 12.37
N ARG A 60 5.53 -1.75 11.69
CA ARG A 60 6.31 -2.82 12.34
C ARG A 60 7.72 -2.35 12.68
N ASN A 61 8.23 -1.40 11.91
CA ASN A 61 9.45 -0.69 12.21
C ASN A 61 9.43 -0.07 13.62
N ARG A 62 10.42 -0.43 14.45
CA ARG A 62 10.61 0.14 15.80
C ARG A 62 11.42 1.44 15.81
N THR A 63 12.00 1.77 14.66
CA THR A 63 12.76 2.99 14.35
C THR A 63 12.63 3.24 12.85
N PHE A 64 12.73 4.48 12.38
CA PHE A 64 12.78 4.80 10.95
C PHE A 64 13.94 5.77 10.65
N TYR A 65 14.44 5.73 9.42
CA TYR A 65 15.51 6.59 8.91
C TYR A 65 14.95 7.86 8.28
N GLU A 66 13.89 7.71 7.50
CA GLU A 66 13.26 8.79 6.75
C GLU A 66 11.74 8.60 6.72
N SER A 67 11.02 9.71 6.65
CA SER A 67 9.59 9.70 6.37
C SER A 67 9.23 10.82 5.40
N LYS A 68 8.41 10.53 4.39
CA LYS A 68 7.93 11.54 3.44
C LYS A 68 6.51 11.28 2.98
N ILE A 69 5.85 12.31 2.45
CA ILE A 69 4.51 12.20 1.86
C ILE A 69 4.66 12.08 0.35
N VAL A 70 4.14 11.00 -0.21
CA VAL A 70 4.10 10.77 -1.67
C VAL A 70 2.66 10.67 -2.16
N GLU A 71 2.45 10.85 -3.46
CA GLU A 71 1.18 10.56 -4.13
C GLU A 71 1.42 9.40 -5.09
N GLY A 72 0.53 8.41 -5.07
CA GLY A 72 0.69 7.21 -5.89
C GLY A 72 -0.47 6.24 -5.75
N TYR A 73 -0.33 5.10 -6.43
CA TYR A 73 -1.28 3.99 -6.42
C TYR A 73 -0.85 2.97 -5.37
N GLY A 74 -1.61 2.89 -4.27
CA GLY A 74 -1.42 1.82 -3.31
C GLY A 74 -2.12 0.56 -3.77
N ALA A 75 -1.42 -0.57 -3.67
CA ALA A 75 -1.90 -1.90 -3.97
C ALA A 75 -1.81 -2.80 -2.73
N ARG A 76 -2.87 -3.56 -2.44
CA ARG A 76 -2.85 -4.66 -1.47
C ARG A 76 -3.94 -5.68 -1.77
N LEU A 77 -3.91 -6.81 -1.07
CA LEU A 77 -5.02 -7.76 -0.98
C LEU A 77 -5.75 -7.62 0.35
N SER A 78 -7.08 -7.75 0.34
CA SER A 78 -7.91 -7.74 1.56
C SER A 78 -8.95 -8.85 1.53
N ALA A 79 -9.18 -9.54 2.64
CA ALA A 79 -10.23 -10.55 2.75
C ALA A 79 -11.56 -9.91 3.18
N PRO A 80 -12.63 -9.92 2.35
CA PRO A 80 -13.92 -9.36 2.74
C PRO A 80 -14.52 -10.08 3.94
N GLY A 81 -14.96 -9.32 4.94
CA GLY A 81 -15.56 -9.88 6.17
C GLY A 81 -14.54 -10.40 7.19
N TYR A 82 -13.24 -10.30 6.89
CA TYR A 82 -12.14 -10.57 7.81
C TYR A 82 -11.29 -9.32 8.00
N MET A 83 -10.47 -9.30 9.05
CA MET A 83 -9.51 -8.20 9.28
C MET A 83 -8.18 -8.43 8.56
N ASP A 84 -8.04 -9.53 7.82
CA ASP A 84 -6.81 -9.91 7.14
C ASP A 84 -6.61 -9.08 5.86
N CYS A 85 -5.48 -8.41 5.79
CA CYS A 85 -5.00 -7.75 4.58
C CYS A 85 -3.48 -7.85 4.50
N THR A 86 -2.95 -7.78 3.28
CA THR A 86 -1.53 -7.59 3.07
C THR A 86 -1.17 -6.14 3.32
N ASP A 87 0.11 -5.88 3.53
CA ASP A 87 0.64 -4.53 3.60
C ASP A 87 0.40 -3.79 2.28
N TRP A 88 0.36 -2.46 2.37
CA TRP A 88 0.30 -1.60 1.18
C TRP A 88 1.68 -1.52 0.53
N CYS A 89 1.69 -1.57 -0.80
CA CYS A 89 2.83 -1.15 -1.63
C CYS A 89 2.37 -0.02 -2.55
N VAL A 90 3.20 1.02 -2.72
CA VAL A 90 2.84 2.23 -3.47
C VAL A 90 3.68 2.33 -4.73
N PHE A 91 3.01 2.64 -5.85
CA PHE A 91 3.59 2.75 -7.18
C PHE A 91 3.21 4.08 -7.85
N ASP A 92 3.96 4.47 -8.88
CA ASP A 92 3.71 5.72 -9.60
C ASP A 92 2.51 5.60 -10.54
N THR A 93 2.32 4.42 -11.14
CA THR A 93 1.25 4.14 -12.11
C THR A 93 0.27 3.06 -11.65
N GLU A 94 -0.94 3.07 -12.21
CA GLU A 94 -1.95 2.05 -11.91
C GLU A 94 -1.53 0.68 -12.49
N GLU A 95 -0.90 0.70 -13.65
CA GLU A 95 -0.40 -0.47 -14.35
C GLU A 95 0.63 -1.21 -13.49
N GLU A 96 1.63 -0.50 -12.93
CA GLU A 96 2.61 -1.09 -12.02
C GLU A 96 1.95 -1.71 -10.77
N ALA A 97 0.97 -1.01 -10.19
CA ALA A 97 0.21 -1.51 -9.06
C ALA A 97 -0.56 -2.81 -9.40
N ARG A 98 -1.12 -2.90 -10.62
CA ARG A 98 -1.81 -4.10 -11.10
C ARG A 98 -0.86 -5.25 -11.34
N THR A 99 0.25 -4.99 -12.03
CA THR A 99 1.30 -5.99 -12.29
C THR A 99 1.87 -6.53 -10.99
N TYR A 100 2.11 -5.67 -9.99
CA TYR A 100 2.56 -6.11 -8.67
C TYR A 100 1.60 -7.13 -8.04
N ILE A 101 0.28 -6.88 -8.10
CA ILE A 101 -0.72 -7.81 -7.55
C ILE A 101 -0.67 -9.16 -8.29
N GLU A 102 -0.58 -9.11 -9.62
CA GLU A 102 -0.58 -10.30 -10.47
C GLU A 102 0.68 -11.15 -10.28
N GLU A 103 1.85 -10.53 -10.27
CA GLU A 103 3.13 -11.24 -10.18
C GLU A 103 3.45 -11.70 -8.75
N THR A 104 3.12 -10.89 -7.75
CA THR A 104 3.49 -11.19 -6.35
C THR A 104 2.55 -12.20 -5.72
N PHE A 105 1.25 -12.11 -6.03
CA PHE A 105 0.23 -12.96 -5.39
C PHE A 105 -0.40 -13.97 -6.34
N GLU A 106 -0.03 -13.98 -7.62
CA GLU A 106 -0.54 -14.91 -8.64
C GLU A 106 -2.08 -14.87 -8.77
N VAL A 107 -2.68 -13.69 -8.59
CA VAL A 107 -4.12 -13.47 -8.69
C VAL A 107 -4.46 -12.33 -9.64
N CYS A 108 -5.67 -12.37 -10.19
CA CYS A 108 -6.23 -11.32 -11.03
C CYS A 108 -6.28 -9.97 -10.27
N SER A 109 -5.63 -8.93 -10.79
CA SER A 109 -5.64 -7.57 -10.20
C SER A 109 -7.02 -6.90 -10.18
N HIS A 110 -8.02 -7.46 -10.87
CA HIS A 110 -9.38 -6.92 -10.92
C HIS A 110 -10.32 -7.50 -9.89
N CYS A 111 -10.23 -8.81 -9.61
CA CYS A 111 -11.18 -9.48 -8.71
C CYS A 111 -10.53 -10.45 -7.72
N GLY A 112 -9.22 -10.67 -7.77
CA GLY A 112 -8.52 -11.63 -6.90
C GLY A 112 -8.77 -13.09 -7.27
N GLY A 113 -9.34 -13.33 -8.46
CA GLY A 113 -9.61 -14.67 -8.98
C GLY A 113 -8.35 -15.30 -9.57
N GLN A 114 -8.38 -16.62 -9.77
CA GLN A 114 -7.28 -17.31 -10.44
C GLN A 114 -7.28 -17.03 -11.96
N HIS A 115 -6.11 -17.13 -12.58
CA HIS A 115 -5.97 -17.14 -14.03
C HIS A 115 -6.22 -18.54 -14.59
N THR A 116 -6.52 -18.61 -15.88
CA THR A 116 -6.50 -19.85 -16.66
C THR A 116 -5.10 -20.47 -16.65
N ILE A 117 -4.99 -21.74 -17.04
CA ILE A 117 -3.70 -22.45 -17.18
C ILE A 117 -2.77 -21.71 -18.17
N GLU A 118 -3.34 -21.01 -19.15
CA GLU A 118 -2.60 -20.19 -20.11
C GLU A 118 -2.20 -18.79 -19.58
N GLY A 119 -2.65 -18.41 -18.38
CA GLY A 119 -2.33 -17.11 -17.74
C GLY A 119 -2.97 -15.87 -18.37
N ASN A 120 -3.63 -16.01 -19.52
CA ASN A 120 -4.12 -14.90 -20.34
C ASN A 120 -5.56 -14.44 -20.02
N LEU A 121 -6.27 -15.11 -19.11
CA LEU A 121 -7.67 -14.83 -18.80
C LEU A 121 -7.98 -15.11 -17.32
N CYS A 122 -8.69 -14.21 -16.64
CA CYS A 122 -9.26 -14.52 -15.32
C CYS A 122 -10.52 -15.38 -15.45
N ILE A 123 -10.57 -16.51 -14.74
CA ILE A 123 -11.72 -17.43 -14.76
C ILE A 123 -12.97 -16.85 -14.09
N HIS A 124 -12.82 -15.83 -13.24
CA HIS A 124 -13.91 -15.27 -12.45
C HIS A 124 -14.52 -14.02 -13.10
N CYS A 125 -13.68 -13.07 -13.55
CA CYS A 125 -14.17 -11.81 -14.14
C CYS A 125 -14.03 -11.74 -15.67
N GLY A 126 -13.36 -12.71 -16.31
CA GLY A 126 -13.21 -12.75 -17.77
C GLY A 126 -12.27 -11.68 -18.35
N VAL A 127 -11.53 -10.95 -17.51
CA VAL A 127 -10.51 -9.99 -17.96
C VAL A 127 -9.39 -10.74 -18.67
N LYS A 128 -8.99 -10.26 -19.85
CA LYS A 128 -7.86 -10.76 -20.61
C LYS A 128 -6.60 -9.98 -20.27
N TYR A 129 -5.52 -10.70 -20.06
CA TYR A 129 -4.19 -10.14 -19.79
C TYR A 129 -3.33 -10.34 -21.04
N LEU A 130 -2.70 -9.25 -21.49
CA LEU A 130 -1.75 -9.32 -22.59
C LEU A 130 -0.43 -9.82 -22.00
N THR A 131 -0.08 -11.07 -22.31
CA THR A 131 1.25 -11.64 -22.08
C THR A 131 2.29 -10.98 -22.97
#